data_AF-A0A855YKB4-F1
#
_entry.id   AF-A0A855YKB4-F1
#
_cell.length_a   1.000
_cell.length_b   1.000
_cell.length_c   1.000
_cell.angle_alpha   90.00
_cell.angle_beta   90.00
_cell.angle_gamma   90.00
#
_symmetry.space_group_name_H-M   'P 1'
#
loop_
_entity.id
_entity.type
_entity.pdbx_description
1 polymer ?
#
loop_
_entity_poly.entity_id
_entity_poly.type
_entity_poly.pdbx_seq_one_letter_code
_entity_poly.pdbx_strand_id
1 'polypeptide(L)' 'MNKKKPVTPFGWAIKRRLTELQVDQKTFCEQYGIPPYRLSNLIHGTRKATRFRNQVADILEIPDDLR' A
#
# COMPACT_ATOMS: atom_id res chain seq x y z
N MET A 1 -0.45 -21.23 13.94
CA MET A 1 -1.28 -20.03 13.72
C MET A 1 -0.44 -18.96 13.04
N ASN A 2 -0.79 -18.59 11.80
CA ASN A 2 -0.02 -17.61 11.01
C ASN A 2 -0.26 -16.22 11.62
N LYS A 3 0.69 -15.70 12.42
CA LYS A 3 0.58 -14.37 13.03
C LYS A 3 0.56 -13.34 11.90
N LYS A 4 -0.62 -12.81 11.56
CA LYS A 4 -0.75 -11.72 10.58
C LYS A 4 0.15 -10.58 11.05
N LYS A 5 1.10 -10.18 10.21
CA LYS A 5 1.99 -9.07 10.54
C LYS A 5 1.14 -7.80 10.75
N PRO A 6 1.52 -6.93 11.69
CA PRO A 6 0.79 -5.68 11.91
C PRO A 6 0.82 -4.80 10.65
N VAL A 7 -0.14 -3.88 10.57
CA VAL A 7 -0.16 -2.85 9.54
C VAL A 7 0.87 -1.80 9.91
N THR A 8 1.73 -1.42 8.96
CA THR A 8 2.77 -0.40 9.15
C THR A 8 2.18 1.01 9.10
N PRO A 9 2.90 2.07 9.54
CA PRO A 9 2.48 3.45 9.33
C PRO A 9 2.17 3.77 7.86
N PHE A 10 3.05 3.35 6.94
CA PHE A 10 2.81 3.46 5.50
C PHE A 10 1.56 2.68 5.05
N GLY A 11 1.34 1.48 5.60
CA GLY A 11 0.15 0.69 5.33
C GLY A 11 -1.15 1.33 5.80
N TRP A 12 -1.13 2.06 6.92
CA TRP A 12 -2.28 2.85 7.37
C TRP A 12 -2.52 4.05 6.47
N ALA A 13 -1.47 4.73 6.01
CA ALA A 13 -1.59 5.81 5.03
C ALA A 13 -2.23 5.31 3.72
N ILE A 14 -1.78 4.17 3.18
CA ILE A 14 -2.41 3.53 2.02
C ILE A 14 -3.91 3.31 2.25
N LYS A 15 -4.27 2.63 3.36
CA LYS A 15 -5.66 2.31 3.66
C LYS A 15 -6.53 3.56 3.77
N ARG A 16 -6.02 4.59 4.47
CA ARG A 16 -6.69 5.88 4.63
C ARG A 16 -6.99 6.51 3.27
N ARG A 17 -5.98 6.62 2.39
CA ARG A 17 -6.15 7.25 1.08
C ARG A 17 -7.10 6.47 0.17
N LEU A 18 -7.02 5.14 0.18
CA LEU A 18 -7.98 4.29 -0.54
C LEU A 18 -9.42 4.51 -0.06
N THR A 19 -9.63 4.63 1.26
CA THR A 19 -10.95 4.94 1.83
C THR A 19 -11.43 6.34 1.48
N GLU A 20 -10.56 7.36 1.54
CA GLU A 20 -10.86 8.73 1.12
C GLU A 20 -11.28 8.80 -0.36
N LEU A 21 -10.65 7.99 -1.21
CA LEU A 21 -10.97 7.88 -2.65
C LEU A 21 -12.15 6.94 -2.94
N GLN A 22 -12.69 6.25 -1.94
CA GLN A 22 -13.73 5.21 -2.10
C GLN A 22 -13.35 4.09 -3.09
N VAL A 23 -12.06 3.75 -3.17
CA VAL A 23 -11.53 2.69 -4.05
C VAL A 23 -11.04 1.52 -3.19
N ASP A 24 -11.45 0.30 -3.54
CA ASP A 24 -10.95 -0.90 -2.89
C ASP A 24 -9.52 -1.27 -3.38
N GLN A 25 -8.83 -2.12 -2.62
CA GLN A 25 -7.45 -2.53 -2.95
C GLN A 25 -7.32 -3.27 -4.29
N LYS A 26 -8.32 -4.05 -4.68
CA LYS A 26 -8.30 -4.82 -5.93
C LYS A 26 -8.42 -3.88 -7.12
N THR A 27 -9.42 -2.99 -7.09
CA THR A 27 -9.67 -1.98 -8.10
C THR A 27 -8.45 -1.06 -8.26
N PHE A 28 -7.87 -0.59 -7.15
CA PHE A 28 -6.63 0.19 -7.17
C PHE A 28 -5.46 -0.55 -7.83
N CYS A 29 -5.27 -1.82 -7.46
CA CYS A 29 -4.21 -2.65 -8.01
C CYS A 29 -4.35 -2.86 -9.52
N GLU A 30 -5.56 -3.13 -9.99
CA GLU A 30 -5.86 -3.33 -11.41
C GLU A 30 -5.65 -2.03 -12.21
N GLN A 31 -6.12 -0.89 -11.69
CA GLN A 31 -6.01 0.40 -12.35
C GLN A 31 -4.56 0.84 -12.59
N TYR A 32 -3.65 0.55 -11.66
CA TYR A 32 -2.26 1.01 -11.71
C TYR A 32 -1.24 -0.10 -11.98
N GLY A 33 -1.71 -1.30 -12.35
CA GLY A 33 -0.84 -2.44 -12.67
C GLY A 33 0.02 -2.91 -11.49
N ILE A 34 -0.48 -2.74 -10.26
CA ILE A 34 0.22 -3.15 -9.03
C ILE A 34 -0.24 -4.57 -8.68
N PRO A 35 0.66 -5.56 -8.56
CA PRO A 35 0.24 -6.89 -8.13
C PRO A 35 -0.35 -6.83 -6.70
N PRO A 36 -1.53 -7.40 -6.41
CA PRO A 36 -2.16 -7.30 -5.08
C PRO A 36 -1.27 -7.78 -3.92
N TYR A 37 -0.46 -8.83 -4.15
CA TYR A 37 0.51 -9.31 -3.16
C TYR A 37 1.61 -8.27 -2.85
N ARG A 38 1.96 -7.39 -3.80
CA ARG A 38 2.90 -6.28 -3.58
C ARG A 38 2.29 -5.21 -2.70
N LEU A 39 1.03 -4.82 -2.94
CA LEU A 39 0.33 -3.87 -2.08
C LEU A 39 0.19 -4.43 -0.64
N SER A 40 -0.18 -5.70 -0.50
CA SER A 40 -0.21 -6.39 0.80
C SER A 40 1.15 -6.37 1.50
N ASN A 41 2.24 -6.61 0.76
CA ASN A 41 3.58 -6.53 1.32
C ASN A 41 3.96 -5.12 1.80
N LEU A 42 3.51 -4.08 1.12
CA LEU A 42 3.70 -2.68 1.53
C LEU A 42 2.90 -2.38 2.81
N ILE A 43 1.65 -2.83 2.87
CA ILE A 43 0.77 -2.62 4.04
C ILE A 43 1.39 -3.25 5.30
N HIS A 44 1.98 -4.44 5.18
CA HIS A 44 2.48 -5.23 6.30
C HIS A 44 4.01 -5.19 6.49
N GLY A 45 4.73 -4.44 5.66
CA GLY A 45 6.20 -4.31 5.76
C GLY A 45 6.95 -5.64 5.59
N THR A 46 6.41 -6.61 4.85
CA THR A 46 6.96 -7.97 4.76
C THR A 46 8.15 -8.09 3.80
N ARG A 47 8.32 -7.16 2.84
CA ARG A 47 9.40 -7.17 1.85
C ARG A 47 9.74 -5.76 1.36
N LYS A 48 11.03 -5.46 1.14
CA LYS A 48 11.46 -4.23 0.46
C LYS A 48 10.99 -4.27 -1.00
N ALA A 49 10.02 -3.43 -1.34
CA ALA A 49 9.49 -3.30 -2.69
C ALA A 49 9.63 -1.83 -3.14
N THR A 50 10.86 -1.32 -3.19
CA THR A 50 11.19 0.10 -3.35
C THR A 50 10.50 0.74 -4.55
N ARG A 51 10.47 0.05 -5.71
CA ARG A 51 9.77 0.52 -6.91
C ARG A 51 8.27 0.74 -6.68
N PHE A 52 7.58 -0.28 -6.15
CA PHE A 52 6.13 -0.20 -5.91
C PHE A 52 5.78 0.71 -4.72
N ARG A 53 6.68 0.83 -3.74
CA ARG A 53 6.52 1.76 -2.61
C ARG A 53 6.47 3.20 -3.11
N ASN A 54 7.44 3.56 -3.96
CA ASN A 54 7.49 4.85 -4.63
C ASN A 54 6.24 5.10 -5.47
N GLN A 55 5.93 4.17 -6.38
CA GLN A 55 4.74 4.28 -7.23
C GLN A 55 3.45 4.48 -6.43
N VAL A 56 3.24 3.69 -5.36
CA VAL A 56 2.04 3.81 -4.51
C VAL A 56 2.02 5.12 -3.74
N ALA A 57 3.17 5.56 -3.21
CA ALA A 57 3.27 6.83 -2.52
C ALA A 57 2.96 8.00 -3.46
N ASP A 58 3.47 7.95 -4.69
CA ASP A 58 3.24 9.00 -5.69
C ASP A 58 1.75 9.05 -6.12
N ILE A 59 1.12 7.89 -6.37
CA ILE A 59 -0.30 7.82 -6.78
C ILE A 59 -1.26 8.24 -5.67
N LEU A 60 -1.00 7.80 -4.43
CA LEU A 60 -1.85 8.11 -3.28
C LEU A 60 -1.44 9.42 -2.58
N GLU A 61 -0.46 10.15 -3.14
CA GLU A 61 0.14 11.37 -2.58
C GLU A 61 0.47 11.20 -1.08
N ILE A 62 1.12 10.09 -0.74
CA ILE A 62 1.53 9.81 0.64
C ILE A 62 2.81 10.62 0.92
N PRO A 63 2.86 11.36 2.05
CA PRO A 63 4.02 12.15 2.45
C PRO A 63 5.33 11.34 2.52
N ASP A 64 6.45 12.00 2.18
CA ASP A 64 7.77 11.38 2.11
C ASP A 64 8.30 10.91 3.48
N ASP A 65 7.82 11.46 4.60
CA ASP A 65 8.16 11.01 5.95
C ASP A 65 7.61 9.61 6.27
N LEU A 66 6.63 9.14 5.48
CA LEU A 66 6.06 7.79 5.58
C LEU A 66 6.56 6.84 4.48
N ARG A 67 7.31 7.38 3.50
CA ARG A 67 7.82 6.66 2.32
C ARG A 67 9.00 5.74 2.62
#